data_AF-A0A7R9KCH2-F1
#
_entry.id   AF-A0A7R9KCH2-F1
#
_cell.length_a   1.000
_cell.length_b   1.000
_cell.length_c   1.000
_cell.angle_alpha   90.00
_cell.angle_beta   90.00
_cell.angle_gamma   90.00
#
_symmetry.space_group_name_H-M   'P 1'
#
loop_
_entity.id
_entity.type
_entity.pdbx_description
1 polymer ?
#
loop_
_entity_poly.entity_id
_entity_poly.type
_entity_poly.pdbx_seq_one_letter_code
_entity_poly.pdbx_strand_id
1 'polypeptide(L)' 'MSEQNVDEYEHYNYDQDKYVNTGHGGKQRTKKEVSDHTNHNDPNGHTRKIVNKLQNTEHKKPQTKVEKRPSIS' A
#
# COMPACT_ATOMS: atom_id res chain seq x y z
N MET A 1 -15.76 17.20 22.05
CA MET A 1 -14.74 18.26 21.98
C MET A 1 -15.22 19.26 20.94
N SER A 2 -15.61 20.46 21.36
CA SER A 2 -16.00 21.53 20.42
C SER A 2 -14.75 22.12 19.77
N GLU A 3 -14.82 22.44 18.48
CA GLU A 3 -13.71 23.01 17.67
C GLU A 3 -13.11 24.31 18.25
N GLN A 4 -13.78 24.95 19.22
CA GLN A 4 -13.32 26.17 19.88
C GLN A 4 -12.19 25.97 20.91
N ASN A 5 -11.83 24.73 21.25
CA ASN A 5 -10.76 24.43 22.20
C ASN A 5 -9.51 23.83 21.54
N VAL A 6 -9.47 23.80 20.22
CA VAL A 6 -8.35 23.24 19.46
C VAL A 6 -7.39 24.39 19.18
N ASP A 7 -6.18 24.34 19.75
CA ASP A 7 -5.18 25.35 19.45
C ASP A 7 -4.58 25.14 18.04
N GLU A 8 -3.90 26.15 17.52
CA GLU A 8 -3.31 26.11 16.17
C GLU A 8 -2.35 24.91 15.99
N TYR A 9 -1.75 24.41 17.08
CA TYR A 9 -0.85 23.26 17.07
C TYR A 9 -1.60 21.92 17.04
N GLU A 10 -2.74 21.82 17.72
CA GLU A 10 -3.58 20.63 17.67
C GLU A 10 -4.14 20.40 16.25
N HIS A 11 -4.50 21.47 15.52
CA HIS A 11 -4.93 21.36 14.12
C HIS A 11 -3.88 20.74 13.20
N TYR A 12 -2.61 21.16 13.32
CA TYR A 12 -1.51 20.62 12.53
C TYR A 12 -1.33 19.12 12.79
N ASN A 13 -1.42 18.68 14.04
CA ASN A 13 -1.28 17.26 14.37
C ASN A 13 -2.40 16.41 13.75
N TYR A 14 -3.65 16.87 13.78
CA TYR A 14 -4.78 16.14 13.17
C TYR A 14 -4.70 16.08 11.64
N ASP A 15 -4.31 17.17 10.99
CA ASP A 15 -4.13 17.20 9.54
C ASP A 15 -3.00 16.28 9.10
N GLN A 16 -1.90 16.22 9.85
CA GLN A 16 -0.78 15.34 9.53
C GLN A 16 -1.09 13.87 9.82
N ASP A 17 -1.81 13.57 10.90
CA ASP A 17 -2.26 12.20 11.22
C ASP A 17 -3.15 11.62 10.13
N LYS A 18 -3.94 12.45 9.44
CA LYS A 18 -4.75 12.02 8.29
C LYS A 18 -3.89 11.44 7.17
N TYR A 19 -2.69 11.98 6.93
CA TYR A 19 -1.76 11.50 5.90
C TYR A 19 -0.89 10.34 6.37
N VAL A 20 -0.62 10.25 7.67
CA VAL A 20 0.18 9.18 8.28
C VAL A 20 -0.65 7.90 8.49
N ASN A 21 -1.91 8.04 8.91
CA ASN A 21 -2.76 6.92 9.36
C ASN A 21 -3.87 6.54 8.37
N THR A 22 -3.83 6.99 7.11
CA THR A 22 -4.84 6.57 6.12
C THR A 22 -4.67 5.09 5.78
N GLY A 23 -5.49 4.23 6.38
CA GLY A 23 -5.42 2.76 6.36
C GLY A 23 -5.59 2.06 5.00
N HIS A 24 -5.50 2.77 3.87
CA HIS A 24 -5.73 2.22 2.52
C HIS A 24 -4.54 2.27 1.57
N GLY A 25 -3.36 2.72 1.99
CA GLY A 25 -2.18 2.80 1.12
C GLY A 25 -0.98 2.10 1.73
N GLY A 26 -0.75 0.84 1.37
CA GLY A 26 0.49 0.14 1.73
C GLY A 26 1.70 0.96 1.28
N LYS A 27 2.45 1.48 2.26
CA LYS A 27 3.50 2.52 2.14
C LYS A 27 2.85 3.86 1.85
N GLN A 28 2.87 4.75 2.84
CA GLN A 28 2.42 6.16 2.82
C GLN A 28 3.07 6.95 1.66
N ARG A 29 2.68 6.65 0.42
CA ARG A 29 3.15 7.29 -0.79
C ARG A 29 2.04 8.15 -1.32
N THR A 30 2.36 9.38 -1.64
CA THR A 30 1.49 10.28 -2.38
C THR A 30 1.18 9.69 -3.77
N LYS A 31 0.04 10.08 -4.37
CA LYS A 31 -0.32 9.66 -5.73
C LYS A 31 0.77 9.98 -6.75
N LYS A 32 1.51 11.07 -6.53
CA LYS A 32 2.66 11.49 -7.35
C LYS A 32 3.80 10.47 -7.26
N GLU A 33 4.23 10.12 -6.06
CA GLU A 33 5.30 9.14 -5.84
C GLU A 33 4.95 7.75 -6.41
N VAL A 34 3.68 7.34 -6.34
CA VAL A 34 3.22 6.09 -6.95
C VAL A 34 3.38 6.11 -8.48
N SER A 35 3.00 7.22 -9.11
CA SER A 35 3.14 7.41 -10.57
C SER A 35 4.61 7.29 -10.99
N ASP A 36 5.49 7.97 -10.27
CA ASP A 36 6.93 8.02 -10.59
C ASP A 36 7.60 6.63 -10.40
N HIS A 37 7.11 5.82 -9.46
CA HIS A 37 7.74 4.53 -9.12
C HIS A 37 7.17 3.29 -9.83
N THR A 38 5.97 3.33 -10.42
CA THR A 38 5.32 2.11 -10.97
C THR A 38 5.36 1.99 -12.49
N ASN A 39 5.60 3.09 -13.22
CA ASN A 39 5.54 3.15 -14.69
C ASN A 39 6.72 3.92 -15.30
N HIS A 40 7.94 3.65 -14.83
CA HIS A 40 9.14 4.22 -15.43
C HIS A 40 9.42 3.58 -16.79
N ASN A 41 9.55 4.41 -17.82
CA ASN A 41 9.83 3.99 -19.19
C ASN A 41 11.19 3.29 -19.24
N ASP A 42 11.23 2.06 -19.72
CA ASP A 42 12.45 1.28 -19.87
C ASP A 42 12.62 1.00 -21.37
N PRO A 43 13.80 1.32 -21.96
CA PRO A 43 14.05 1.18 -23.39
C PRO A 43 13.86 -0.26 -23.89
N ASN A 44 13.96 -1.25 -23.01
CA ASN A 44 13.71 -2.67 -23.31
C ASN A 44 12.27 -3.11 -22.92
N GLY A 45 11.37 -2.17 -22.65
CA GLY A 45 9.97 -2.44 -22.31
C GLY A 45 9.73 -2.66 -20.82
N HIS A 46 8.84 -3.59 -20.45
CA HIS A 46 8.37 -3.76 -19.06
C HIS A 46 9.06 -4.89 -18.28
N THR A 47 10.27 -5.30 -18.70
CA THR A 47 10.98 -6.48 -18.16
C THR A 47 11.13 -6.44 -16.63
N ARG A 48 11.60 -5.32 -16.08
CA ARG A 48 11.72 -5.09 -14.62
C ARG A 48 10.40 -5.28 -13.88
N LYS A 49 9.28 -4.80 -14.45
CA LYS A 49 7.94 -4.92 -13.84
C LYS A 49 7.46 -6.36 -13.83
N ILE A 50 7.72 -7.10 -14.92
CA ILE A 50 7.37 -8.52 -15.04
C ILE A 50 8.13 -9.35 -14.00
N VAL A 51 9.46 -9.17 -13.90
CA VAL A 51 10.31 -9.87 -12.92
C VAL A 51 9.84 -9.57 -11.49
N ASN A 52 9.64 -8.29 -11.16
CA ASN A 52 9.17 -7.90 -9.84
C ASN A 52 7.79 -8.48 -9.51
N LYS A 53 6.86 -8.53 -10.47
CA LYS A 53 5.54 -9.15 -10.26
C LYS A 53 5.66 -10.65 -10.03
N LEU A 54 6.51 -11.34 -10.80
CA LEU A 54 6.75 -12.77 -10.65
C LEU A 54 7.28 -13.08 -9.23
N GLN A 55 8.36 -12.40 -8.81
CA GLN A 55 8.93 -12.56 -7.47
C GLN A 55 7.91 -12.27 -6.37
N ASN A 56 7.20 -11.14 -6.45
CA ASN A 56 6.17 -10.79 -5.46
C ASN A 56 5.04 -11.82 -5.41
N THR A 57 4.68 -12.40 -6.56
CA THR A 57 3.65 -13.44 -6.63
C THR A 57 4.14 -14.69 -5.91
N GLU A 58 5.37 -15.14 -6.16
CA GLU A 58 5.96 -16.27 -5.45
C GLU A 58 6.07 -16.01 -3.94
N HIS A 59 6.52 -14.82 -3.52
CA HIS A 59 6.62 -14.49 -2.10
C HIS A 59 5.25 -14.40 -1.39
N LYS A 60 4.20 -14.02 -2.12
CA LYS A 60 2.82 -13.94 -1.61
C LYS A 60 2.05 -15.23 -1.78
N LYS A 61 2.60 -16.24 -2.47
CA LYS A 61 1.95 -17.55 -2.52
C LYS A 61 1.84 -18.03 -1.07
N PRO A 62 0.62 -18.28 -0.57
CA PRO A 62 0.48 -18.91 0.71
C PRO A 62 1.21 -20.24 0.60
N GLN A 63 2.19 -20.47 1.49
CA GLN A 63 2.69 -21.82 1.73
C GLN A 63 1.44 -22.65 1.96
N THR A 64 1.17 -23.59 1.06
CA THR A 64 -0.03 -24.42 1.14
C THR A 64 -0.01 -25.10 2.50
N LYS A 65 -0.71 -24.54 3.48
CA LYS A 65 -1.26 -25.33 4.57
C LYS A 65 -2.23 -26.25 3.87
N VAL A 66 -1.79 -27.47 3.62
CA VAL A 66 -2.61 -28.58 3.15
C VAL A 66 -3.58 -28.90 4.28
N GLU A 67 -4.53 -28.00 4.56
CA GLU A 67 -5.50 -28.21 5.63
C GLU A 67 -6.82 -27.51 5.29
N LYS A 68 -7.83 -28.38 5.16
CA LYS A 68 -9.27 -28.15 5.33
C LYS A 68 -9.99 -27.37 4.22
N ARG A 69 -10.18 -28.04 3.08
CA ARG A 69 -11.47 -27.92 2.37
C ARG A 69 -12.42 -28.94 3.01
N PRO A 70 -13.57 -28.56 3.59
CA PRO A 70 -14.53 -29.54 4.07
C PRO A 70 -15.02 -30.35 2.86
N SER A 71 -14.97 -31.68 2.98
CA SER A 71 -15.61 -32.59 2.03
C SER A 71 -17.10 -32.31 2.03
N ILE A 72 -17.63 -31.85 0.91
CA ILE A 72 -19.07 -31.76 0.69
C ILE A 72 -19.55 -33.22 0.58
N SER A 73 -20.32 -33.65 1.58
CA SER A 73 -21.06 -34.92 1.58
C SER A 73 -22.27 -34.85 0.67
#